data_AF-A0A7C3X9C8-F1
#
_entry.id   AF-A0A7C3X9C8-F1
#
_cell.length_a   1.000
_cell.length_b   1.000
_cell.length_c   1.000
_cell.angle_alpha   90.00
_cell.angle_beta   90.00
_cell.angle_gamma   90.00
#
_symmetry.space_group_name_H-M   'P 1'
#
loop_
_entity.id
_entity.type
_entity.pdbx_description
1 polymer ?
#
loop_
_entity_poly.entity_id
_entity_poly.type
_entity_poly.pdbx_seq_one_letter_code
_entity_poly.pdbx_strand_id
1 'polypeptide(L)'
;MLDFENLDPQVNLFVEEYIDSFISWDLILFFHENPYTVGSPASIAMSIGRLGSDIEPYLEKLADKGVLFREYRASDGSEVIYAYKPEPEFEKMVVEFKRALKDRASRLIIVSKVLQKEARR
;
A
#
# COMPACT_ATOMS: atom_id res chain seq x y z
N MET A 1 -0.43 12.26 25.37
CA MET A 1 -0.32 10.87 24.85
C MET A 1 -1.32 10.76 23.73
N LEU A 2 -0.93 10.29 22.55
CA LEU A 2 -1.90 10.05 21.46
C LEU A 2 -2.85 8.94 21.91
N ASP A 3 -4.14 9.19 21.81
CA ASP A 3 -5.16 8.20 22.14
C ASP A 3 -5.46 7.35 20.89
N PHE A 4 -4.82 6.18 20.82
CA PHE A 4 -4.92 5.27 19.70
C PHE A 4 -6.31 4.63 19.56
N GLU A 5 -7.19 4.75 20.57
CA GLU A 5 -8.55 4.20 20.52
C GLU A 5 -9.53 5.09 19.75
N ASN A 6 -9.15 6.33 19.42
CA ASN A 6 -10.00 7.25 18.64
C ASN A 6 -9.91 7.07 17.12
N LEU A 7 -9.17 6.07 16.64
CA LEU A 7 -9.16 5.74 15.21
C LEU A 7 -10.34 4.82 14.88
N ASP A 8 -11.05 5.13 13.78
CA ASP A 8 -12.10 4.26 13.27
C ASP A 8 -11.62 2.79 13.19
N PRO A 9 -12.36 1.81 13.74
CA PRO A 9 -11.92 0.43 13.80
C PRO A 9 -11.60 -0.19 12.43
N GLN A 10 -12.33 0.17 11.37
CA GLN A 10 -12.07 -0.34 10.02
C GLN A 10 -10.78 0.26 9.45
N VAL A 11 -10.55 1.55 9.68
CA VAL A 11 -9.28 2.20 9.29
C VAL A 11 -8.12 1.61 10.08
N ASN A 12 -8.31 1.33 11.37
CA ASN A 12 -7.31 0.69 12.19
C ASN A 12 -6.97 -0.71 11.68
N LEU A 13 -7.97 -1.54 11.38
CA LEU A 13 -7.76 -2.87 10.79
C LEU A 13 -7.04 -2.76 9.44
N PHE A 14 -7.41 -1.82 8.58
CA PHE A 14 -6.74 -1.60 7.31
C PHE A 14 -5.26 -1.24 7.49
N VAL A 15 -4.93 -0.37 8.44
CA VAL A 15 -3.54 0.01 8.75
C VAL A 15 -2.75 -1.18 9.32
N GLU A 16 -3.38 -1.97 10.20
CA GLU A 16 -2.74 -3.17 10.75
C GLU A 16 -2.49 -4.24 9.67
N GLU A 17 -3.45 -4.46 8.78
CA GLU A 17 -3.39 -5.49 7.75
C GLU A 17 -2.53 -5.09 6.56
N TYR A 18 -2.62 -3.87 6.05
CA TYR A 18 -2.05 -3.51 4.74
C TYR A 18 -0.89 -2.51 4.79
N ILE A 19 -0.76 -1.74 5.87
CA ILE A 19 0.20 -0.63 5.99
C ILE A 19 1.30 -0.99 6.98
N ASP A 20 2.29 -1.75 6.52
CA ASP A 20 3.43 -2.19 7.34
C ASP A 20 4.65 -1.26 7.29
N SER A 21 4.62 -0.31 6.37
CA SER A 21 5.69 0.65 6.10
C SER A 21 5.13 1.85 5.32
N PHE A 22 5.91 2.91 5.22
CA PHE A 22 5.60 4.00 4.30
C PHE A 22 5.63 3.55 2.83
N ILE A 23 6.40 2.51 2.48
CA ILE A 23 6.42 1.99 1.10
C ILE A 23 5.07 1.35 0.74
N SER A 24 4.52 0.49 1.60
CA SER A 24 3.19 -0.10 1.39
C SER A 24 2.09 0.97 1.34
N TRP A 25 2.22 2.01 2.17
CA TRP A 25 1.32 3.16 2.12
C TRP A 25 1.36 3.84 0.75
N ASP A 26 2.56 4.22 0.30
CA ASP A 26 2.78 4.92 -0.97
C ASP A 26 2.24 4.09 -2.14
N LEU A 27 2.53 2.78 -2.18
CA LEU A 27 2.06 1.87 -3.22
C LEU A 27 0.54 1.76 -3.28
N ILE A 28 -0.11 1.57 -2.13
CA ILE A 28 -1.58 1.46 -2.07
C ILE A 28 -2.25 2.73 -2.56
N LEU A 29 -1.77 3.90 -2.10
CA LEU A 29 -2.32 5.17 -2.56
C LEU A 29 -2.06 5.39 -4.05
N PHE A 30 -0.86 5.09 -4.53
CA PHE A 30 -0.49 5.20 -5.93
C PHE A 30 -1.40 4.37 -6.83
N PHE A 31 -1.60 3.09 -6.53
CA PHE A 31 -2.46 2.22 -7.34
C PHE A 31 -3.93 2.62 -7.29
N HIS A 32 -4.43 2.99 -6.11
CA HIS A 32 -5.81 3.47 -5.98
C HIS A 32 -6.06 4.78 -6.76
N GLU A 33 -5.06 5.67 -6.82
CA GLU A 33 -5.14 6.91 -7.60
C GLU A 33 -4.92 6.70 -9.09
N ASN A 34 -4.27 5.60 -9.47
CA ASN A 34 -3.95 5.25 -10.85
C ASN A 34 -4.41 3.81 -11.16
N PRO A 35 -5.72 3.53 -11.17
CA PRO A 35 -6.26 2.16 -11.16
C PRO A 35 -5.98 1.36 -12.43
N TYR A 36 -5.58 2.02 -13.51
CA TYR A 36 -5.18 1.38 -14.77
C TYR A 36 -3.66 1.16 -14.88
N THR A 37 -2.91 1.43 -13.81
CA THR A 37 -1.46 1.21 -13.81
C THR A 37 -1.15 -0.26 -14.03
N VAL A 38 -0.30 -0.49 -15.02
CA VAL A 38 0.37 -1.76 -15.26
C VAL A 38 1.85 -1.46 -15.41
N GLY A 39 2.72 -2.06 -14.59
CA GLY A 39 4.14 -1.71 -14.61
C GLY A 39 5.03 -2.74 -13.95
N SER A 40 6.30 -2.74 -14.35
CA SER A 40 7.37 -3.45 -13.65
C SER A 40 7.73 -2.72 -12.35
N PRO A 41 8.41 -3.39 -11.40
CA PRO A 41 8.89 -2.74 -10.17
C PRO A 41 9.68 -1.46 -10.43
N ALA A 42 10.57 -1.46 -11.43
CA ALA A 42 11.34 -0.27 -11.79
C ALA A 42 10.45 0.92 -12.22
N SER A 43 9.44 0.67 -13.06
CA SER A 43 8.54 1.72 -13.54
C SER A 43 7.62 2.28 -12.44
N ILE A 44 7.16 1.41 -11.53
CA ILE A 44 6.32 1.81 -10.39
C ILE A 44 7.15 2.60 -9.39
N ALA A 45 8.36 2.13 -9.05
CA ALA A 45 9.25 2.80 -8.11
C ALA A 45 9.59 4.23 -8.56
N MET A 46 9.85 4.42 -9.86
CA MET A 46 10.07 5.75 -10.45
C MET A 46 8.87 6.68 -10.22
N SER A 47 7.64 6.14 -10.29
CA SER A 47 6.41 6.92 -10.13
C SER A 47 6.17 7.38 -8.69
N ILE A 48 6.69 6.65 -7.69
CA ILE A 48 6.58 6.99 -6.26
C ILE A 48 7.89 7.53 -5.65
N GLY A 49 8.90 7.79 -6.48
CA GLY A 49 10.20 8.34 -6.04
C GLY A 49 11.03 7.38 -5.17
N ARG A 50 10.94 6.07 -5.42
CA ARG A 50 11.68 5.00 -4.72
C ARG A 50 12.59 4.24 -5.69
N LEU A 51 13.47 3.37 -5.17
CA LEU A 51 14.22 2.40 -5.98
C LEU A 51 13.39 1.12 -6.20
N GLY A 52 13.55 0.48 -7.37
CA GLY A 52 12.83 -0.75 -7.73
C GLY A 52 13.01 -1.89 -6.73
N SER A 53 14.27 -2.16 -6.35
CA SER A 53 14.63 -3.20 -5.38
C SER A 53 13.98 -2.99 -4.00
N ASP A 54 13.70 -1.74 -3.62
CA ASP A 54 13.14 -1.42 -2.31
C ASP A 54 11.64 -1.73 -2.25
N ILE A 55 10.97 -1.78 -3.40
CA ILE A 55 9.52 -1.92 -3.46
C ILE A 55 9.06 -3.33 -3.86
N GLU A 56 9.92 -4.13 -4.49
CA GLU A 56 9.62 -5.50 -4.93
C GLU A 56 9.00 -6.37 -3.82
N PRO A 57 9.57 -6.45 -2.60
CA PRO A 57 8.97 -7.26 -1.53
C PRO A 57 7.59 -6.79 -1.10
N TYR A 58 7.25 -5.52 -1.34
CA TYR A 58 5.94 -4.95 -1.01
C TYR A 58 4.93 -5.18 -2.13
N LEU A 59 5.36 -5.10 -3.39
CA LEU A 59 4.54 -5.47 -4.54
C LEU A 59 4.13 -6.94 -4.47
N GLU A 60 5.06 -7.85 -4.16
CA GLU A 60 4.76 -9.28 -3.98
C GLU A 60 3.75 -9.49 -2.85
N LYS A 61 3.94 -8.85 -1.69
CA LYS A 61 2.97 -8.94 -0.57
C LYS A 61 1.58 -8.45 -0.93
N LEU A 62 1.47 -7.37 -1.71
CA LEU A 62 0.17 -6.87 -2.17
C LEU A 62 -0.46 -7.82 -3.20
N ALA A 63 0.34 -8.48 -4.03
CA ALA A 63 -0.13 -9.52 -4.93
C ALA A 63 -0.62 -10.76 -4.19
N ASP A 64 0.12 -11.23 -3.19
CA ASP A 64 -0.27 -12.36 -2.33
C ASP A 64 -1.56 -12.09 -1.55
N LYS A 65 -1.84 -10.81 -1.23
CA LYS A 65 -3.09 -10.35 -0.62
C LYS A 65 -4.24 -10.11 -1.61
N GLY A 66 -4.03 -10.38 -2.90
CA GLY A 66 -5.06 -10.18 -3.94
C GLY A 66 -5.34 -8.71 -4.28
N VAL A 67 -4.52 -7.76 -3.82
CA VAL A 67 -4.65 -6.33 -4.17
C VAL A 67 -4.10 -6.08 -5.58
N LEU A 68 -2.99 -6.77 -5.91
CA LEU A 68 -2.35 -6.71 -7.22
C LEU A 68 -2.45 -8.05 -7.92
N PHE A 69 -2.47 -7.99 -9.24
CA PHE A 69 -2.25 -9.16 -10.09
C PHE A 69 -0.82 -9.11 -10.64
N ARG A 70 -0.07 -10.20 -10.48
CA ARG A 70 1.27 -10.35 -11.06
C ARG A 70 1.22 -11.18 -12.34
N GLU A 71 1.92 -10.73 -13.37
CA GLU A 71 2.07 -11.43 -14.65
C GLU A 71 3.55 -11.43 -15.06
N TYR A 72 4.05 -12.56 -15.55
CA TYR A 72 5.39 -12.66 -16.12
C TYR A 72 5.32 -12.39 -17.61
N ARG A 73 6.01 -11.34 -18.06
CA ARG A 73 6.23 -10.99 -19.46
C ARG A 73 7.61 -11.46 -19.90
N ALA A 74 7.75 -11.70 -21.20
CA ALA A 74 8.86 -12.40 -21.87
C ALA A 74 8.79 -13.94 -21.82
N SER A 75 9.27 -14.58 -22.89
CA SER A 75 9.29 -16.03 -23.07
C SER A 75 10.20 -16.77 -22.08
N ASP A 76 11.08 -16.05 -21.38
CA ASP A 76 11.96 -16.57 -20.33
C ASP A 76 11.48 -16.23 -18.91
N GLY A 77 10.36 -15.51 -18.77
CA GLY A 77 9.77 -15.11 -17.49
C GLY A 77 10.59 -14.09 -16.69
N SER A 78 11.56 -13.42 -17.32
CA SER A 78 12.49 -12.51 -16.64
C SER A 78 11.89 -11.17 -16.21
N GLU A 79 10.75 -10.75 -16.79
CA GLU A 79 10.09 -9.49 -16.45
C GLU A 79 8.77 -9.75 -15.72
N VAL A 80 8.66 -9.32 -14.46
CA VAL A 80 7.39 -9.31 -13.73
C VAL A 80 6.72 -7.94 -13.85
N ILE A 81 5.43 -7.94 -14.13
CA ILE A 81 4.59 -6.74 -14.07
C ILE A 81 3.44 -6.91 -13.09
N TYR A 82 2.99 -5.79 -12.56
CA TYR A 82 1.91 -5.70 -11.59
C TYR A 82 0.79 -4.83 -12.15
N ALA A 83 -0.45 -5.28 -11.96
CA ALA A 83 -1.66 -4.56 -12.31
C ALA A 83 -2.56 -4.43 -11.08
N TYR A 84 -3.19 -3.26 -10.91
CA TYR A 84 -4.17 -3.06 -9.85
C TYR A 84 -5.49 -3.74 -10.21
N LYS A 85 -5.90 -4.73 -9.42
CA LYS A 85 -7.15 -5.47 -9.58
C LYS A 85 -7.74 -5.84 -8.21
N PRO A 86 -7.99 -4.84 -7.34
CA PRO A 86 -8.50 -5.10 -6.01
C PRO A 86 -9.94 -5.62 -6.06
N GLU A 87 -10.38 -6.24 -4.97
CA GLU A 87 -11.80 -6.43 -4.73
C GLU A 87 -12.48 -5.10 -4.36
N PRO A 88 -13.77 -4.91 -4.66
CA PRO A 88 -14.50 -3.67 -4.33
C PRO A 88 -14.45 -3.30 -2.84
N GLU A 89 -14.35 -4.27 -1.95
CA GLU A 89 -14.24 -4.03 -0.51
C GLU A 89 -12.90 -3.39 -0.14
N PHE A 90 -11.80 -3.81 -0.78
CA PHE A 90 -10.50 -3.19 -0.59
C PHE A 90 -10.52 -1.73 -1.02
N GLU A 91 -11.14 -1.42 -2.16
CA GLU A 91 -11.26 -0.04 -2.63
C GLU A 91 -12.00 0.86 -1.63
N LYS A 92 -13.07 0.37 -1.01
CA LYS A 92 -13.77 1.10 0.06
C LYS A 92 -12.86 1.37 1.25
N MET A 93 -12.10 0.37 1.70
CA MET A 93 -11.16 0.54 2.81
C MET A 93 -10.11 1.62 2.49
N VAL A 94 -9.59 1.67 1.26
CA VAL A 94 -8.65 2.72 0.84
C VAL A 94 -9.32 4.10 0.85
N VAL A 95 -10.59 4.20 0.44
CA VAL A 95 -11.35 5.46 0.50
C VAL A 95 -11.50 5.95 1.94
N GLU A 96 -11.89 5.07 2.88
CA GLU A 96 -12.02 5.45 4.29
C GLU A 96 -10.66 5.80 4.91
N PHE A 97 -9.60 5.06 4.57
CA PHE A 97 -8.24 5.41 4.95
C PHE A 97 -7.86 6.81 4.48
N LYS A 98 -8.08 7.15 3.20
CA LYS A 98 -7.82 8.49 2.66
C LYS A 98 -8.62 9.58 3.35
N ARG A 99 -9.87 9.29 3.76
CA ARG A 99 -10.68 10.23 4.55
C ARG A 99 -10.08 10.45 5.93
N ALA A 100 -9.67 9.39 6.62
CA ALA A 100 -9.01 9.48 7.92
C ALA A 100 -7.71 10.30 7.86
N LEU A 101 -6.94 10.22 6.78
CA LEU A 101 -5.73 11.04 6.59
C LEU A 101 -6.01 12.56 6.51
N LYS A 102 -7.24 12.98 6.20
CA LYS A 102 -7.62 14.40 6.18
C LYS A 102 -7.84 14.93 7.59
N ASP A 103 -8.23 14.08 8.53
CA ASP A 103 -8.31 14.43 9.95
C ASP A 103 -6.92 14.44 10.59
N ARG A 104 -6.60 15.50 11.34
CA ARG A 104 -5.26 15.69 11.90
C ARG A 104 -4.95 14.67 12.99
N ALA A 105 -5.91 14.37 13.86
CA ALA A 105 -5.68 13.44 14.97
C ALA A 105 -5.48 12.02 14.45
N SER A 106 -6.37 11.58 13.56
CA SER A 106 -6.31 10.29 12.88
C SER A 106 -4.99 10.12 12.11
N ARG A 107 -4.58 11.13 11.34
CA ARG A 107 -3.31 11.09 10.61
C ARG A 107 -2.10 10.92 11.54
N LEU A 108 -2.06 11.61 12.68
CA LEU A 108 -0.97 11.46 13.66
C LEU A 108 -0.92 10.06 14.27
N ILE A 109 -2.09 9.48 14.58
CA ILE A 109 -2.20 8.11 15.09
C ILE A 109 -1.68 7.11 14.07
N ILE A 110 -2.14 7.20 12.81
CA ILE A 110 -1.72 6.31 11.73
C ILE A 110 -0.21 6.40 11.48
N VAL A 111 0.33 7.62 11.34
CA VAL A 111 1.79 7.82 11.15
C VAL A 111 2.57 7.23 12.33
N SER A 112 2.12 7.43 13.57
CA SER A 112 2.76 6.85 14.74
C SER A 112 2.74 5.32 14.72
N LYS A 113 1.65 4.69 14.28
CA LYS A 113 1.57 3.23 14.14
C LYS A 113 2.56 2.70 13.10
N VAL A 114 2.64 3.35 11.94
CA VAL A 114 3.56 2.94 10.87
C VAL A 114 5.01 3.07 11.32
N LEU A 115 5.37 4.17 12.00
CA LEU A 115 6.70 4.33 12.59
C LEU A 115 7.03 3.23 13.61
N GLN A 116 6.08 2.85 14.46
CA GLN A 116 6.27 1.76 15.43
C GLN A 116 6.43 0.40 14.76
N LYS A 117 5.72 0.14 13.66
CA LYS A 117 5.88 -1.09 12.88
C LYS A 117 7.25 -1.16 12.21
N GLU A 118 7.71 -0.06 11.62
CA GLU A 118 9.04 0.00 10.98
C GLU A 118 10.18 -0.16 12.00
N ALA A 119 10.04 0.38 13.21
CA ALA A 119 11.05 0.23 14.26
C ALA A 119 11.19 -1.20 14.82
N ARG A 120 10.23 -2.09 14.54
CA ARG A 120 10.24 -3.50 15.00
C ARG A 120 10.77 -4.48 13.96
N ARG A 121 11.03 -4.03 12.73
CA ARG A 121 11.65 -4.83 11.66
C ARG A 121 13.16 -4.79 11.77
#